data_AF-A0A839J2B5-F1
#
_entry.id   AF-A0A839J2B5-F1
#
_cell.length_a   1.000
_cell.length_b   1.000
_cell.length_c   1.000
_cell.angle_alpha   90.00
_cell.angle_beta   90.00
_cell.angle_gamma   90.00
#
_symmetry.space_group_name_H-M   'P 1'
#
loop_
_entity.id
_entity.type
_entity.pdbx_description
1 polymer ?
#
loop_
_entity_poly.entity_id
_entity_poly.type
_entity_poly.pdbx_seq_one_letter_code
_entity_poly.pdbx_strand_id
1 'polypeptide(L)'
;MIRQRRRGPGLIGTAARTAVIAGTATKVSGNVAAKQSAQAEQAALAEQARIQQAVAQQVAATQPPAPPAPATPVPPASGDVLDGLERLAALHQQGALTDVEFSAAKAKLLGL
;
A
#
# COMPACT_ATOMS: atom_id res chain seq x y z
N MET A 1 22.02 -74.33 -43.65
CA MET A 1 21.10 -73.59 -42.76
C MET A 1 21.84 -72.37 -42.23
N ILE A 2 21.30 -71.15 -42.40
CA ILE A 2 21.39 -69.95 -41.52
C ILE A 2 20.73 -68.83 -42.33
N ARG A 3 19.44 -68.58 -42.07
CA ARG A 3 18.70 -67.44 -42.63
C ARG A 3 18.94 -66.24 -41.72
N GLN A 4 19.61 -65.22 -42.26
CA GLN A 4 19.77 -63.90 -41.65
C GLN A 4 18.39 -63.30 -41.31
N ARG A 5 18.18 -62.99 -40.03
CA ARG A 5 17.04 -62.19 -39.57
C ARG A 5 17.33 -60.72 -39.86
N ARG A 6 16.58 -60.13 -40.79
CA ARG A 6 16.61 -58.70 -41.09
C ARG A 6 16.20 -57.92 -39.84
N ARG A 7 17.11 -57.08 -39.36
CA ARG A 7 16.90 -56.07 -38.32
C ARG A 7 16.23 -54.87 -39.01
N GLY A 8 14.90 -54.89 -39.07
CA GLY A 8 14.10 -53.78 -39.60
C GLY A 8 14.06 -52.60 -38.63
N PRO A 9 13.81 -51.37 -39.12
CA PRO A 9 13.76 -50.16 -38.31
C PRO A 9 12.72 -50.31 -37.20
N GLY A 10 13.20 -50.34 -35.97
CA GLY A 10 12.40 -50.68 -34.80
C GLY A 10 11.45 -49.55 -34.39
N LEU A 11 10.26 -49.94 -33.95
CA LEU A 11 9.21 -49.09 -33.37
C LEU A 11 9.72 -48.20 -32.21
N ILE A 12 10.84 -48.56 -31.61
CA ILE A 12 11.53 -47.78 -30.58
C ILE A 12 12.08 -46.47 -31.15
N GLY A 13 12.60 -46.48 -32.38
CA GLY A 13 13.13 -45.27 -33.03
C GLY A 13 12.03 -44.26 -33.41
N THR A 14 10.84 -44.75 -33.77
CA THR A 14 9.71 -43.89 -34.14
C THR A 14 9.03 -43.31 -32.90
N ALA A 15 8.86 -44.08 -31.82
CA ALA A 15 8.28 -43.61 -30.56
C ALA A 15 9.16 -42.57 -29.85
N ALA A 16 10.49 -42.74 -29.88
CA ALA A 16 11.41 -41.76 -29.30
C ALA A 16 11.37 -40.41 -30.04
N ARG A 17 11.22 -40.44 -31.37
CA ARG A 17 11.20 -39.22 -32.20
C ARG A 17 9.91 -38.42 -32.02
N THR A 18 8.77 -39.08 -31.85
CA THR A 18 7.50 -38.40 -31.51
C THR A 18 7.49 -37.83 -30.10
N ALA A 19 8.11 -38.50 -29.12
CA ALA A 19 8.21 -37.99 -27.76
C ALA A 19 9.00 -36.67 -27.67
N VAL A 20 10.10 -36.55 -28.43
CA VAL A 20 10.91 -35.30 -28.47
C VAL A 20 10.13 -34.16 -29.15
N ILE A 21 9.46 -34.45 -30.27
CA ILE A 21 8.67 -33.45 -31.01
C ILE A 21 7.47 -32.97 -30.16
N ALA A 22 6.73 -33.91 -29.54
CA ALA A 22 5.61 -33.60 -28.67
C ALA A 22 6.07 -32.85 -27.39
N GLY A 23 7.18 -33.26 -26.78
CA GLY A 23 7.72 -32.61 -25.59
C GLY A 23 8.13 -31.15 -25.79
N THR A 24 8.69 -30.81 -26.96
CA THR A 24 9.00 -29.41 -27.30
C THR A 24 7.75 -28.59 -27.65
N ALA A 25 6.74 -29.21 -28.26
CA ALA A 25 5.48 -28.53 -28.57
C ALA A 25 4.73 -28.13 -27.29
N THR A 26 4.64 -29.02 -26.30
CA THR A 26 4.03 -28.70 -24.99
C THR A 26 4.79 -27.61 -24.25
N LYS A 27 6.13 -27.59 -24.33
CA LYS A 27 6.97 -26.58 -23.69
C LYS A 27 6.80 -25.18 -24.31
N VAL A 28 6.67 -25.10 -25.64
CA VAL A 28 6.44 -23.82 -26.33
C VAL A 28 5.02 -23.30 -26.05
N SER A 29 3.99 -24.16 -26.09
CA SER A 29 2.62 -23.77 -25.72
C SER A 29 2.51 -23.33 -24.26
N GLY A 30 3.21 -24.00 -23.34
CA GLY A 30 3.29 -23.60 -21.94
C GLY A 30 3.96 -22.24 -21.75
N ASN A 31 5.04 -21.96 -22.47
CA ASN A 31 5.73 -20.66 -22.43
C ASN A 31 4.89 -19.52 -23.02
N VAL A 32 4.11 -19.78 -24.07
CA VAL A 32 3.18 -18.78 -24.64
C VAL A 32 2.02 -18.51 -23.68
N ALA A 33 1.44 -19.54 -23.07
CA ALA A 33 0.41 -19.38 -22.04
C ALA A 33 0.93 -18.62 -20.81
N ALA A 34 2.16 -18.90 -20.36
CA ALA A 34 2.82 -18.17 -19.29
C ALA A 34 3.10 -16.70 -19.66
N LYS A 35 3.49 -16.42 -20.91
CA LYS A 35 3.64 -15.03 -21.39
C LYS A 35 2.31 -14.31 -21.50
N GLN A 36 1.25 -14.98 -21.95
CA GLN A 36 -0.08 -14.38 -22.07
C GLN A 36 -0.67 -14.06 -20.69
N SER A 37 -0.52 -14.95 -19.71
CA SER A 37 -0.90 -14.69 -18.31
C SER A 37 -0.10 -13.54 -17.70
N ALA A 38 1.23 -13.55 -17.85
CA ALA A 38 2.06 -12.45 -17.36
C ALA A 38 1.71 -11.09 -18.01
N GLN A 39 1.38 -11.07 -19.31
CA GLN A 39 0.91 -9.86 -19.99
C GLN A 39 -0.48 -9.42 -19.50
N ALA A 40 -1.40 -10.35 -19.24
CA ALA A 40 -2.70 -10.04 -18.70
C ALA A 40 -2.61 -9.46 -17.27
N GLU A 41 -1.75 -10.02 -16.42
CA GLU A 41 -1.46 -9.47 -15.09
C GLU A 41 -0.84 -8.07 -15.17
N GLN A 42 0.13 -7.86 -16.06
CA GLN A 42 0.73 -6.54 -16.28
C GLN A 42 -0.29 -5.51 -16.79
N ALA A 43 -1.17 -5.90 -17.71
CA ALA A 43 -2.24 -5.04 -18.20
C ALA A 43 -3.22 -4.67 -17.08
N ALA A 44 -3.62 -5.63 -16.25
CA ALA A 44 -4.50 -5.40 -15.11
C ALA A 44 -3.87 -4.46 -14.06
N LEU A 45 -2.57 -4.65 -13.75
CA LEU A 45 -1.82 -3.78 -12.86
C LEU A 45 -1.70 -2.35 -13.41
N ALA A 46 -1.41 -2.21 -14.71
CA ALA A 46 -1.32 -0.90 -15.37
C ALA A 46 -2.66 -0.17 -15.38
N GLU A 47 -3.77 -0.89 -15.58
CA GLU A 47 -5.12 -0.31 -15.54
C GLU A 47 -5.50 0.14 -14.13
N GLN A 48 -5.19 -0.66 -13.11
CA GLN A 48 -5.39 -0.26 -11.70
C GLN A 48 -4.56 0.98 -11.34
N ALA A 49 -3.31 1.09 -11.81
CA ALA A 49 -2.48 2.26 -11.58
C ALA A 49 -3.07 3.52 -12.25
N ARG A 50 -3.57 3.39 -13.49
CA ARG A 50 -4.28 4.46 -14.22
C ARG A 50 -5.52 4.94 -13.47
N ILE A 51 -6.35 4.01 -12.99
CA ILE A 51 -7.57 4.34 -12.25
C ILE A 51 -7.23 5.04 -10.93
N GLN A 52 -6.25 4.54 -10.17
CA GLN A 52 -5.82 5.18 -8.91
C GLN A 52 -5.33 6.62 -9.13
N GLN A 53 -4.55 6.87 -10.19
CA GLN A 53 -4.10 8.22 -10.53
C GLN A 53 -5.26 9.14 -10.92
N ALA A 54 -6.24 8.63 -11.67
CA ALA A 54 -7.43 9.40 -12.04
C ALA A 54 -8.30 9.75 -10.82
N VAL A 55 -8.50 8.80 -9.90
CA VAL A 55 -9.23 9.01 -8.65
C VAL A 55 -8.51 10.02 -7.76
N ALA A 56 -7.19 9.90 -7.61
CA ALA A 56 -6.40 10.84 -6.81
C ALA A 56 -6.52 12.28 -7.32
N GLN A 57 -6.52 12.49 -8.64
CA GLN A 57 -6.72 13.82 -9.23
C GLN A 57 -8.13 14.36 -9.02
N GLN A 58 -9.16 13.51 -9.12
CA GLN A 58 -10.54 13.93 -8.85
C GLN A 58 -10.78 14.30 -7.38
N VAL A 59 -10.18 13.56 -6.44
CA VAL A 59 -10.28 13.87 -5.00
C VAL A 59 -9.57 15.19 -4.66
N ALA A 60 -8.44 15.49 -5.30
CA ALA A 60 -7.77 16.78 -5.11
C ALA A 60 -8.61 17.96 -5.63
N ALA A 61 -9.33 17.79 -6.75
CA ALA A 61 -10.15 18.84 -7.35
C ALA A 61 -11.50 19.06 -6.65
N THR A 62 -11.95 18.13 -5.81
CA THR A 62 -13.23 18.24 -5.06
C THR A 62 -13.05 18.69 -3.62
N GLN A 63 -11.83 19.04 -3.17
CA GLN A 63 -11.69 19.75 -1.90
C GLN A 63 -12.33 21.14 -2.03
N PRO A 64 -13.42 21.44 -1.29
CA PRO A 64 -13.98 22.77 -1.28
C PRO A 64 -12.93 23.76 -0.74
N PRO A 65 -12.91 25.01 -1.21
CA PRO A 65 -12.11 26.05 -0.57
C PRO A 65 -12.42 26.03 0.92
N ALA A 66 -11.38 26.00 1.76
CA ALA A 66 -11.58 26.09 3.20
C ALA A 66 -12.46 27.33 3.48
N PRO A 67 -13.56 27.19 4.23
CA PRO A 67 -14.38 28.34 4.60
C PRO A 67 -13.47 29.37 5.29
N PRO A 68 -13.68 30.69 5.06
CA PRO A 68 -13.00 31.70 5.85
C PRO A 68 -13.21 31.34 7.32
N ALA A 69 -12.12 31.18 8.06
CA ALA A 69 -12.20 30.91 9.49
C ALA A 69 -13.11 31.99 10.11
N PRO A 70 -14.12 31.62 10.93
CA PRO A 70 -14.81 32.59 11.74
C PRO A 70 -13.74 33.38 12.49
N ALA A 71 -13.79 34.71 12.41
CA ALA A 71 -13.03 35.56 13.31
C ALA A 71 -13.55 35.27 14.72
N THR A 72 -12.95 34.28 15.38
CA THR A 72 -13.06 34.13 16.81
C THR A 72 -12.48 35.41 17.40
N PRO A 73 -13.17 36.07 18.34
CA PRO A 73 -12.56 37.15 19.08
C PRO A 73 -11.28 36.59 19.69
N VAL A 74 -10.13 37.07 19.21
CA VAL A 74 -8.83 36.81 19.82
C VAL A 74 -8.97 37.28 21.27
N PRO A 75 -8.95 36.38 22.27
CA PRO A 75 -8.79 36.82 23.64
C PRO A 75 -7.45 37.55 23.68
N PRO A 76 -7.30 38.61 24.48
CA PRO A 76 -5.99 39.16 24.73
C PRO A 76 -5.10 38.05 25.27
N ALA A 77 -4.19 37.54 24.43
CA ALA A 77 -3.44 36.31 24.64
C ALA A 77 -2.55 36.32 25.90
N SER A 78 -2.43 37.47 26.55
CA SER A 78 -1.61 37.67 27.75
C SER A 78 -2.40 37.50 29.06
N GLY A 79 -3.72 37.76 29.07
CA GLY A 79 -4.54 37.66 30.27
C GLY A 79 -4.95 36.21 30.58
N ASP A 80 -5.36 35.49 29.53
CA ASP A 80 -5.82 34.10 29.61
C ASP A 80 -4.74 33.15 30.16
N VAL A 81 -3.48 33.41 29.80
CA VAL A 81 -2.32 32.63 30.28
C VAL A 81 -2.15 32.78 31.79
N LEU A 82 -2.26 34.00 32.32
CA LEU A 82 -2.08 34.24 33.76
C LEU A 82 -3.26 33.70 34.57
N ASP A 83 -4.49 33.95 34.12
CA ASP A 83 -5.72 33.39 34.72
C ASP A 83 -5.69 31.84 34.73
N GLY A 84 -5.21 31.25 33.63
CA GLY A 84 -5.03 29.80 33.52
C GLY A 84 -4.00 29.25 34.51
N LEU A 85 -2.87 29.95 34.73
CA LEU A 85 -1.86 29.57 35.71
C LEU A 85 -2.37 29.66 37.15
N GLU A 86 -3.15 30.70 37.49
CA GLU A 86 -3.75 30.85 38.82
C GLU A 86 -4.75 29.72 39.12
N ARG A 87 -5.59 29.36 38.14
CA ARG A 87 -6.53 28.24 38.28
C ARG A 87 -5.83 26.90 38.45
N LEU A 88 -4.72 26.69 37.74
CA LEU A 88 -3.89 25.49 37.86
C LEU A 88 -3.26 25.39 39.26
N ALA A 89 -2.78 26.51 39.81
CA ALA A 89 -2.20 26.57 41.14
C ALA A 89 -3.25 26.28 42.23
N ALA A 90 -4.45 26.84 42.10
CA ALA A 90 -5.55 26.58 43.03
C ALA A 90 -5.95 25.10 43.06
N LEU A 91 -6.03 24.44 41.90
CA LEU A 91 -6.36 23.02 41.81
C LEU A 91 -5.25 22.12 42.40
N HIS A 92 -3.98 22.48 42.22
CA HIS A 92 -2.86 21.76 42.84
C HIS A 92 -2.87 21.90 44.37
N GLN A 93 -3.14 23.10 44.90
CA GLN A 93 -3.27 23.32 46.35
C GLN A 93 -4.45 22.57 46.97
N GLN A 94 -5.53 22.40 46.21
CA GLN A 94 -6.68 21.57 46.62
C GLN A 94 -6.38 20.06 46.53
N GLY A 95 -5.20 19.67 46.04
CA GLY A 95 -4.83 18.27 45.83
C GLY A 95 -5.58 17.59 44.69
N ALA A 96 -6.26 18.36 43.83
CA ALA A 96 -6.99 17.85 42.67
C ALA A 96 -6.05 17.48 41.50
N LEU A 97 -4.83 18.04 41.48
CA LEU A 97 -3.77 17.67 40.56
C LEU A 97 -2.55 17.19 41.35
N THR A 98 -1.85 16.20 40.80
CA THR A 98 -0.52 15.82 41.27
C THR A 98 0.56 16.77 40.73
N ASP A 99 1.74 16.81 41.35
CA ASP A 99 2.85 17.68 40.93
C ASP A 99 3.29 17.44 39.47
N VAL A 100 3.22 16.17 39.04
CA VAL A 100 3.51 15.75 37.65
C VAL A 100 2.46 16.32 36.68
N GLU A 101 1.19 16.28 37.03
CA GLU A 101 0.12 16.82 36.19
C GLU A 101 0.13 18.35 36.15
N PHE A 102 0.44 18.99 37.28
CA PHE A 102 0.60 20.43 37.38
C PHE A 102 1.71 20.94 36.45
N SER A 103 2.88 20.32 36.47
CA SER A 103 4.01 20.71 35.62
C SER A 103 3.74 20.51 34.13
N ALA A 104 3.11 19.39 33.74
CA ALA A 104 2.75 19.11 32.35
C ALA A 104 1.70 20.10 31.81
N ALA A 105 0.70 20.46 32.62
CA ALA A 105 -0.33 21.41 32.21
C ALA A 105 0.21 22.84 32.14
N LYS A 106 1.12 23.23 33.05
CA LYS A 106 1.85 24.50 32.97
C LYS A 106 2.73 24.60 31.71
N ALA A 107 3.43 23.53 31.34
CA ALA A 107 4.24 23.50 30.11
C ALA A 107 3.37 23.67 28.85
N LYS A 108 2.25 22.95 28.76
CA LYS A 108 1.27 23.10 27.66
C LYS A 108 0.73 24.53 27.54
N LEU A 109 0.46 25.18 28.67
CA LEU A 109 -0.09 26.52 28.73
C LEU A 109 0.94 27.58 28.32
N LEU A 110 2.23 27.34 28.61
CA LEU A 110 3.35 28.19 28.20
C LEU A 110 3.90 27.87 26.80
N GLY A 111 3.41 26.81 26.14
CA GLY A 111 3.90 26.36 24.83
C GLY A 111 5.30 25.74 24.86
N LEU A 112 5.69 25.14 25.99
CA LEU A 112 6.99 24.49 26.23
C LEU A 112 6.95 22.98 25.96
#